data_AF-A0A6I0DPD9-F1
#
_entry.id   AF-A0A6I0DPD9-F1
#
_cell.length_a   1.000
_cell.length_b   1.000
_cell.length_c   1.000
_cell.angle_alpha   90.00
_cell.angle_beta   90.00
_cell.angle_gamma   90.00
#
_symmetry.space_group_name_H-M   'P 1'
#
loop_
_entity.id
_entity.type
_entity.pdbx_description
1 polymer ?
#
loop_
_entity_poly.entity_id
_entity_poly.type
_entity_poly.pdbx_seq_one_letter_code
_entity_poly.pdbx_strand_id
1 'polypeptide(L)'
;MAWGKPVDVELYGIGKYRVVPDTPTAARCLLNDWPHNAHGKEYEEALQACLADLEGLPNTARKSFVKAAKAAGMTIRPCQWH
;
A
#
# COMPACT_ATOMS: atom_id res chain seq x y z
N MET A 1 -3.75 1.75 -11.65
CA MET A 1 -3.09 2.87 -12.35
C MET A 1 -1.72 3.14 -11.74
N ALA A 2 -0.76 3.68 -12.50
CA ALA A 2 0.54 4.07 -11.96
C ALA A 2 0.40 5.33 -11.09
N TRP A 3 0.97 5.32 -9.88
CA TRP A 3 0.84 6.45 -8.95
C TRP A 3 1.79 7.61 -9.26
N GLY A 4 2.71 7.44 -10.21
CA GLY A 4 3.77 8.40 -10.57
C GLY A 4 4.83 8.60 -9.48
N LYS A 5 4.51 8.30 -8.22
CA LYS A 5 5.41 8.34 -7.06
C LYS A 5 5.34 7.00 -6.33
N PRO A 6 6.21 6.04 -6.69
CA PRO A 6 6.25 4.75 -6.02
C PRO A 6 6.51 4.92 -4.52
N VAL A 7 6.03 3.95 -3.75
CA VAL A 7 6.14 3.92 -2.28
C VAL A 7 6.88 2.66 -1.88
N ASP A 8 7.95 2.80 -1.09
CA ASP A 8 8.64 1.67 -0.49
C ASP A 8 8.01 1.35 0.86
N VAL A 9 7.55 0.12 1.03
CA VAL A 9 6.94 -0.35 2.28
C VAL A 9 7.67 -1.57 2.82
N GLU A 10 7.96 -1.56 4.12
CA GLU A 10 8.59 -2.68 4.82
C GLU A 10 7.54 -3.75 5.17
N LEU A 11 7.32 -4.71 4.28
CA LEU A 11 6.28 -5.74 4.42
C LEU A 11 6.79 -7.08 4.96
N TYR A 12 8.06 -7.44 4.69
CA TYR A 12 8.59 -8.79 4.94
C TYR A 12 9.49 -8.89 6.18
N GLY A 13 9.33 -7.96 7.12
CA GLY A 13 10.19 -7.81 8.29
C GLY A 13 11.30 -6.78 8.10
N ILE A 14 12.04 -6.53 9.19
CA ILE A 14 13.01 -5.43 9.31
C ILE A 14 14.01 -5.47 8.15
N GLY A 15 14.09 -4.38 7.39
CA GLY A 15 15.02 -4.19 6.27
C GLY A 15 14.53 -4.70 4.91
N LYS A 16 13.37 -5.36 4.82
CA LYS A 16 12.83 -5.87 3.55
C LYS A 16 11.74 -4.96 3.00
N TYR A 17 12.17 -4.00 2.20
CA TYR A 17 11.30 -3.05 1.52
C TYR A 17 10.77 -3.62 0.20
N ARG A 18 9.50 -3.33 -0.10
CA ARG A 18 8.85 -3.61 -1.37
C ARG A 18 8.46 -2.29 -2.02
N VAL A 19 8.90 -2.10 -3.27
CA VAL A 19 8.46 -0.99 -4.12
C VAL A 19 7.02 -1.25 -4.57
N VAL A 20 6.16 -0.28 -4.33
CA VAL A 20 4.76 -0.25 -4.77
C VAL A 20 4.56 0.93 -5.73
N PRO A 21 4.66 0.71 -7.06
CA PRO A 21 4.55 1.79 -8.04
C PRO A 21 3.12 2.09 -8.48
N ASP A 22 2.19 1.18 -8.23
CA ASP A 22 0.84 1.22 -8.76
C ASP A 22 -0.18 0.52 -7.85
N THR A 23 -1.45 0.82 -8.10
CA THR A 23 -2.59 0.26 -7.37
C THR A 23 -2.66 -1.28 -7.38
N PRO A 24 -2.53 -1.99 -8.53
CA PRO A 24 -2.60 -3.45 -8.50
C PRO A 24 -1.46 -4.08 -7.68
N THR A 25 -0.27 -3.49 -7.69
CA THR A 25 0.83 -3.92 -6.80
C THR A 25 0.48 -3.67 -5.34
N ALA A 26 -0.13 -2.53 -5.01
CA ALA A 26 -0.59 -2.23 -3.66
C ALA A 26 -1.64 -3.25 -3.17
N ALA A 27 -2.64 -3.56 -4.01
CA ALA A 27 -3.66 -4.56 -3.72
C ALA A 27 -3.06 -5.95 -3.53
N ARG A 28 -2.10 -6.34 -4.39
CA ARG A 28 -1.37 -7.61 -4.26
C ARG A 28 -0.67 -7.70 -2.89
N CYS A 29 -0.01 -6.63 -2.46
CA CYS A 29 0.67 -6.56 -1.17
C CYS A 29 -0.31 -6.65 0.00
N LEU A 30 -1.45 -5.95 -0.06
CA LEU A 30 -2.51 -6.06 0.95
C LEU A 30 -3.03 -7.50 1.05
N LEU A 31 -3.24 -8.17 -0.08
CA LEU A 31 -3.86 -9.49 -0.11
C LEU A 31 -2.92 -10.66 0.23
N ASN A 32 -1.63 -10.57 -0.12
CA ASN A 32 -0.70 -11.70 0.00
C ASN A 32 0.35 -11.52 1.10
N ASP A 33 0.79 -10.29 1.33
CA ASP A 33 1.99 -10.00 2.13
C ASP A 33 1.65 -9.26 3.44
N TRP A 34 0.40 -8.85 3.62
CA TRP A 34 -0.03 -8.10 4.78
C TRP A 34 -0.19 -9.00 6.01
N PRO A 35 0.29 -8.58 7.19
CA PRO A 35 0.23 -9.42 8.36
C PRO A 35 -1.18 -9.39 8.98
N HIS A 36 -1.69 -10.56 9.37
CA HIS A 36 -3.06 -10.73 9.90
C HIS A 36 -3.37 -9.86 11.14
N ASN A 37 -2.36 -9.55 11.96
CA ASN A 37 -2.51 -8.69 13.14
C ASN A 37 -2.72 -7.21 12.78
N ALA A 38 -2.52 -6.81 11.52
CA ALA A 38 -2.72 -5.46 11.01
C ALA A 38 -3.98 -5.34 10.13
N HIS A 39 -4.87 -6.34 10.14
CA HIS A 39 -6.17 -6.30 9.47
C HIS A 39 -7.15 -5.47 10.32
N GLY A 40 -7.01 -4.14 10.22
CA GLY A 40 -7.91 -3.17 10.86
C GLY A 40 -8.72 -2.37 9.84
N LYS A 41 -9.43 -1.36 10.33
CA LYS A 41 -10.24 -0.47 9.50
C LYS A 41 -9.43 0.17 8.37
N GLU A 42 -8.19 0.57 8.64
CA GLU A 42 -7.31 1.20 7.67
C GLU A 42 -6.91 0.24 6.54
N TYR A 43 -6.78 -1.05 6.83
CA TYR A 43 -6.52 -2.09 5.84
C TYR A 43 -7.72 -2.22 4.88
N GLU A 44 -8.94 -2.30 5.43
CA GLU A 44 -10.17 -2.36 4.62
C GLU A 44 -10.35 -1.10 3.78
N GLU A 45 -10.11 0.09 4.35
CA GLU A 45 -10.13 1.37 3.62
C GLU A 45 -9.12 1.37 2.47
N ALA A 46 -7.91 0.83 2.68
CA ALA A 46 -6.90 0.74 1.63
C ALA A 46 -7.29 -0.23 0.52
N LEU A 47 -7.92 -1.35 0.86
CA LEU A 47 -8.39 -2.35 -0.10
C LEU A 47 -9.53 -1.81 -0.96
N GLN A 48 -10.54 -1.18 -0.33
CA GLN A 48 -11.61 -0.50 -1.06
C GLN A 48 -11.05 0.61 -1.94
N ALA A 49 -10.06 1.35 -1.45
CA ALA A 49 -9.44 2.41 -2.23
C ALA A 49 -8.69 1.87 -3.45
N CYS A 50 -8.02 0.73 -3.31
CA CYS A 50 -7.36 0.06 -4.43
C CYS A 50 -8.37 -0.49 -5.45
N LEU A 51 -9.48 -1.07 -4.99
CA LEU A 51 -10.55 -1.57 -5.86
C LEU A 51 -11.16 -0.44 -6.69
N ALA A 52 -11.58 0.66 -6.06
CA ALA A 52 -12.20 1.75 -6.80
C ALA A 52 -11.24 2.43 -7.79
N ASP A 53 -9.93 2.49 -7.51
CA ASP A 53 -8.94 2.95 -8.50
C ASP A 53 -8.77 1.97 -9.67
N LEU A 54 -8.87 0.65 -9.43
CA LEU A 54 -8.89 -0.35 -10.50
C LEU A 54 -10.17 -0.26 -11.35
N GLU A 55 -11.30 0.13 -10.77
CA GLU A 55 -12.56 0.38 -11.47
C GLU A 55 -12.57 1.71 -12.26
N GLY A 56 -11.48 2.48 -12.21
CA GLY A 56 -11.38 3.76 -12.91
C GLY A 56 -12.00 4.94 -12.18
N LEU A 57 -12.40 4.75 -10.91
CA LEU A 57 -12.94 5.82 -10.08
C LEU A 57 -11.80 6.68 -9.51
N PRO A 58 -12.00 8.00 -9.37
CA PRO A 58 -11.03 8.87 -8.74
C PRO A 58 -10.85 8.45 -7.28
N ASN A 59 -9.66 7.94 -6.94
CA ASN A 59 -9.40 7.46 -5.60
C ASN A 59 -8.09 7.98 -5.02
N THR A 60 -8.01 7.84 -3.71
CA THR A 60 -6.86 8.12 -2.87
C THR A 60 -6.13 6.84 -2.48
N ALA A 61 -6.12 5.81 -3.34
CA ALA A 61 -5.50 4.49 -3.10
C ALA A 61 -4.11 4.58 -2.45
N ARG A 62 -3.25 5.45 -3.00
CA ARG A 62 -1.92 5.73 -2.42
C ARG A 62 -1.98 6.23 -0.98
N LYS A 63 -2.85 7.20 -0.68
CA LYS A 63 -2.97 7.78 0.67
C LYS A 63 -3.51 6.74 1.65
N SER A 64 -4.54 5.99 1.25
CA SER A 64 -5.12 4.93 2.08
C SER A 64 -4.11 3.81 2.36
N PHE A 65 -3.35 3.39 1.35
CA PHE A 65 -2.27 2.41 1.52
C PHE A 65 -1.19 2.89 2.51
N VAL A 66 -0.75 4.15 2.38
CA VAL A 66 0.22 4.74 3.32
C VAL A 66 -0.34 4.83 4.74
N LYS A 67 -1.64 5.13 4.89
CA LYS A 67 -2.31 5.17 6.19
C LYS A 67 -2.38 3.76 6.81
N ALA A 68 -2.73 2.74 6.01
CA ALA A 68 -2.75 1.35 6.44
C ALA A 68 -1.37 0.87 6.90
N ALA A 69 -0.32 1.13 6.11
CA ALA A 69 1.04 0.75 6.47
C ALA A 69 1.49 1.43 7.78
N LYS A 70 1.16 2.72 7.99
CA LYS A 70 1.42 3.40 9.27
C LYS A 70 0.66 2.79 10.44
N ALA A 71 -0.62 2.46 10.26
CA ALA A 71 -1.43 1.82 11.29
C ALA A 71 -0.91 0.42 11.64
N ALA A 72 -0.39 -0.29 10.65
CA ALA A 72 0.28 -1.58 10.80
C ALA A 72 1.67 -1.50 11.46
N GLY A 73 2.18 -0.28 11.74
CA GLY A 73 3.53 -0.08 12.27
C GLY A 73 4.65 -0.32 11.26
N MET A 74 4.33 -0.35 9.96
CA MET A 74 5.31 -0.56 8.89
C MET A 74 6.07 0.73 8.56
N THR A 75 7.35 0.57 8.26
CA THR A 75 8.18 1.67 7.79
C THR A 75 7.89 1.95 6.32
N ILE A 76 7.54 3.20 6.01
CA ILE A 76 7.29 3.65 4.64
C ILE A 76 8.37 4.66 4.26
N ARG A 77 8.98 4.46 3.10
CA ARG A 77 9.98 5.37 2.55
C ARG A 77 9.51 5.88 1.19
N PRO A 78 9.73 7.17 0.88
CA PRO A 78 9.60 7.62 -0.50
C PRO A 78 10.66 6.89 -1.32
N CYS A 79 10.24 6.27 -2.42
CA CYS A 79 11.15 5.66 -3.39
C CYS A 79 12.09 6.74 -3.93
N GLN A 80 13.34 6.74 -3.46
CA GLN A 80 14.41 7.61 -3.94
C GLN A 80 15.05 6.97 -5.18
N TRP A 81 14.29 6.78 -6.25
CA TRP A 81 14.91 6.45 -7.54
C TRP A 81 15.52 7.75 -8.08
N HIS A 82 16.85 7.81 -8.12
CA HIS A 82 17.64 8.88 -8.71
C HIS A 82 18.14 8.43 -10.09
#